data_AF-A0A5S5C5C5-F1
#
_entry.id   AF-A0A5S5C5C5-F1
#
_cell.length_a   1.000
_cell.length_b   1.000
_cell.length_c   1.000
_cell.angle_alpha   90.00
_cell.angle_beta   90.00
_cell.angle_gamma   90.00
#
_symmetry.space_group_name_H-M   'P 1'
#
loop_
_entity.id
_entity.type
_entity.pdbx_description
1 polymer ?
#
loop_
_entity_poly.entity_id
_entity_poly.type
_entity_poly.pdbx_seq_one_letter_code
_entity_poly.pdbx_strand_id
1 'polypeptide(L)'
;MIVFLDLRRGCLIFLILFGISIVTSQQNGGENIFKLRPGVESDKLNFKLANNLIVIPVSVNGEELSFILDTGVSSTIIFSLGDDKKLQLSNATKIYLRGLGDGEPVEAIKSTGNTLEIGDAISANHTVYLIFDETIDFSPRMGFPIHGIIGYDFFKNFIVDLKYSKEVIKISNPKAYVAKKCRKCYQTSLDFNNGVRPYIKAQYGVDKRIDLNLLIDSGSGSALWLFENKTLGIKVPEDSYREFLGKGFNGDIHGARSKIKALHIGKFTMKRVTASFPDSVYIQGISTLQRQGSLGGGVLKRFDLIVDYPDQKISFRKNRFFKQPFHYNMSGITVEHAGERLTKVYTREDKIKPERIRSGQKANNAIVIDYTFGYRYSMEPNFEIVNVRPGSPAAHAGLKRGDRILSINGKNAYEYQLEEINNLFFNKEGKRIRIVIDRAGVRLNYSFFLKKVIE
;
A
#
# COMPACT_ATOMS: atom_id res chain seq x y z
N MET A 1 -6.42 22.73 -41.32
CA MET A 1 -6.02 23.06 -39.94
C MET A 1 -6.47 21.91 -39.05
N ILE A 2 -5.59 20.94 -38.80
CA ILE A 2 -5.93 19.71 -38.06
C ILE A 2 -5.52 19.92 -36.60
N VAL A 3 -6.50 19.90 -35.70
CA VAL A 3 -6.26 19.98 -34.24
C VAL A 3 -6.14 18.55 -33.71
N PHE A 4 -4.92 18.15 -33.36
CA PHE A 4 -4.68 16.93 -32.58
C PHE A 4 -5.20 17.16 -31.15
N LEU A 5 -6.26 16.45 -30.75
CA LEU A 5 -6.57 16.23 -29.33
C LEU A 5 -5.72 15.06 -28.83
N ASP A 6 -4.59 15.35 -28.17
CA ASP A 6 -3.82 14.33 -27.43
C ASP A 6 -4.57 13.95 -26.14
N LEU A 7 -5.20 12.79 -26.14
CA LEU A 7 -6.12 12.32 -25.11
C LEU A 7 -5.42 11.35 -24.13
N ARG A 8 -4.31 11.81 -23.51
CA ARG A 8 -3.55 11.03 -22.51
C ARG A 8 -4.37 10.77 -21.25
N ARG A 9 -4.96 9.57 -21.14
CA ARG A 9 -5.68 9.07 -19.95
C ARG A 9 -4.72 8.57 -18.86
N GLY A 10 -4.06 9.46 -18.12
CA GLY A 10 -3.26 9.08 -16.94
C GLY A 10 -4.11 8.85 -15.69
N CYS A 11 -4.77 7.69 -15.55
CA CYS A 11 -5.71 7.38 -14.46
C CYS A 11 -5.02 7.08 -13.11
N LEU A 12 -5.79 7.02 -12.01
CA LEU A 12 -5.26 7.25 -10.66
C LEU A 12 -5.26 6.08 -9.70
N ILE A 13 -4.31 6.08 -8.77
CA ILE A 13 -3.75 4.81 -8.33
C ILE A 13 -3.81 4.87 -6.76
N PHE A 14 -4.67 4.07 -6.10
CA PHE A 14 -4.52 3.62 -4.67
C PHE A 14 -4.65 2.08 -4.56
N LEU A 15 -3.83 1.34 -3.78
CA LEU A 15 -3.79 -0.14 -3.92
C LEU A 15 -4.90 -0.90 -3.17
N ILE A 16 -5.62 -1.77 -3.90
CA ILE A 16 -6.54 -2.78 -3.37
C ILE A 16 -6.53 -4.05 -4.23
N LEU A 17 -5.87 -5.11 -3.78
CA LEU A 17 -5.78 -6.38 -4.51
C LEU A 17 -6.79 -7.39 -4.01
N PHE A 18 -7.96 -7.40 -4.65
CA PHE A 18 -8.95 -8.43 -4.42
C PHE A 18 -9.37 -9.12 -5.71
N GLY A 19 -9.66 -10.41 -5.57
CA GLY A 19 -10.55 -11.10 -6.49
C GLY A 19 -9.88 -11.91 -7.60
N ILE A 20 -8.54 -12.03 -7.64
CA ILE A 20 -7.86 -12.84 -8.65
C ILE A 20 -8.16 -14.33 -8.44
N SER A 21 -9.20 -14.79 -9.13
CA SER A 21 -9.72 -16.16 -9.07
C SER A 21 -9.34 -16.87 -10.37
N ILE A 22 -8.18 -17.54 -10.36
CA ILE A 22 -7.72 -18.30 -11.52
C ILE A 22 -8.47 -19.63 -11.56
N VAL A 23 -9.35 -19.81 -12.56
CA VAL A 23 -9.97 -21.11 -12.85
C VAL A 23 -9.01 -21.90 -13.75
N THR A 24 -8.06 -22.61 -13.16
CA THR A 24 -7.26 -23.62 -13.88
C THR A 24 -7.91 -24.98 -13.77
N SER A 25 -8.16 -25.62 -14.91
CA SER A 25 -8.32 -27.06 -14.97
C SER A 25 -7.06 -27.74 -14.41
N GLN A 26 -7.27 -28.80 -13.63
CA GLN A 26 -6.20 -29.47 -12.89
C GLN A 26 -5.39 -30.36 -13.84
N GLN A 27 -4.31 -29.80 -14.39
CA GLN A 27 -3.25 -30.57 -15.06
C GLN A 27 -1.90 -30.27 -14.42
N ASN A 28 -1.05 -31.32 -14.37
CA ASN A 28 0.19 -31.45 -13.60
C ASN A 28 1.22 -30.33 -13.79
N GLY A 29 0.99 -29.17 -13.17
CA GLY A 29 2.01 -28.17 -12.84
C GLY A 29 2.51 -28.41 -11.42
N GLY A 30 3.82 -28.24 -11.19
CA GLY A 30 4.43 -28.46 -9.88
C GLY A 30 3.76 -27.64 -8.78
N GLU A 31 3.59 -28.23 -7.60
CA GLU A 31 3.05 -27.51 -6.46
C GLU A 31 4.01 -26.39 -6.05
N ASN A 32 3.50 -25.15 -5.99
CA ASN A 32 4.22 -23.97 -5.48
C ASN A 32 4.52 -24.15 -3.98
N ILE A 33 5.53 -24.95 -3.62
CA ILE A 33 5.92 -25.27 -2.23
C ILE A 33 7.17 -24.48 -1.87
N PHE A 34 7.07 -23.62 -0.86
CA PHE A 34 8.23 -23.09 -0.16
C PHE A 34 8.69 -24.05 0.94
N LYS A 35 10.01 -24.20 1.09
CA LYS A 35 10.66 -24.91 2.20
C LYS A 35 11.78 -24.04 2.76
N LEU A 36 12.03 -24.11 4.06
CA LEU A 36 13.24 -23.52 4.63
C LEU A 36 14.47 -24.35 4.19
N ARG A 37 15.63 -23.70 4.07
CA ARG A 37 16.92 -24.38 3.81
C ARG A 37 17.17 -25.54 4.81
N PRO A 38 17.86 -26.61 4.41
CA PRO A 38 18.16 -27.73 5.31
C PRO A 38 18.81 -27.27 6.62
N GLY A 39 18.30 -27.75 7.76
CA GLY A 39 18.76 -27.33 9.10
C GLY A 39 18.14 -26.04 9.64
N VAL A 40 17.40 -25.27 8.82
CA VAL A 40 16.73 -24.03 9.26
C VAL A 40 15.30 -24.33 9.70
N GLU A 41 15.02 -24.22 11.01
CA GLU A 41 13.66 -24.39 11.55
C GLU A 41 12.80 -23.13 11.41
N SER A 42 13.43 -21.95 11.37
CA SER A 42 12.74 -20.67 11.26
C SER A 42 13.67 -19.52 10.90
N ASP A 43 13.15 -18.55 10.15
CA ASP A 43 13.88 -17.37 9.67
C ASP A 43 13.14 -16.07 10.03
N LYS A 44 13.86 -14.93 10.07
CA LYS A 44 13.35 -13.58 10.36
C LYS A 44 13.73 -12.61 9.26
N LEU A 45 12.71 -12.09 8.60
CA LEU A 45 12.81 -11.10 7.53
C LEU A 45 12.51 -9.72 8.11
N ASN A 46 13.25 -8.68 7.72
CA ASN A 46 12.76 -7.30 7.82
C ASN A 46 11.84 -7.01 6.62
N PHE A 47 10.87 -6.12 6.79
CA PHE A 47 9.98 -5.67 5.73
C PHE A 47 9.82 -4.15 5.78
N LYS A 48 9.49 -3.51 4.66
CA LYS A 48 9.12 -2.08 4.63
C LYS A 48 7.61 -1.94 4.78
N LEU A 49 7.15 -1.21 5.79
CA LEU A 49 5.75 -0.84 5.92
C LEU A 49 5.51 0.49 5.18
N ALA A 50 4.66 0.50 4.16
CA ALA A 50 4.31 1.71 3.42
C ALA A 50 2.82 1.68 3.03
N ASN A 51 2.09 2.78 3.20
CA ASN A 51 0.64 2.84 2.94
C ASN A 51 -0.18 1.72 3.66
N ASN A 52 0.31 1.22 4.80
CA ASN A 52 -0.18 0.06 5.57
C ASN A 52 0.08 -1.34 4.95
N LEU A 53 0.78 -1.40 3.81
CA LEU A 53 1.13 -2.63 3.10
C LEU A 53 2.50 -3.14 3.55
N ILE A 54 2.67 -4.46 3.55
CA ILE A 54 3.94 -5.13 3.81
C ILE A 54 4.68 -5.29 2.48
N VAL A 55 5.88 -4.73 2.35
CA VAL A 55 6.77 -4.97 1.20
C VAL A 55 8.01 -5.74 1.65
N ILE A 56 8.30 -6.84 0.97
CA ILE A 56 9.45 -7.73 1.22
C ILE A 56 10.32 -7.86 -0.05
N PRO A 57 11.63 -8.09 0.10
CA PRO A 57 12.47 -8.56 -0.99
C PRO A 57 12.15 -10.01 -1.33
N VAL A 58 12.20 -10.34 -2.62
CA VAL A 58 12.03 -11.69 -3.17
C VAL A 58 13.03 -11.82 -4.31
N SER A 59 13.91 -12.83 -4.27
CA SER A 59 14.71 -13.19 -5.44
C SER A 59 13.86 -14.06 -6.37
N VAL A 60 13.82 -13.73 -7.66
CA VAL A 60 13.16 -14.52 -8.70
C VAL A 60 14.18 -14.85 -9.78
N ASN A 61 14.53 -16.14 -9.92
CA ASN A 61 15.56 -16.64 -10.82
C ASN A 61 16.93 -15.91 -10.67
N GLY A 62 17.25 -15.45 -9.44
CA GLY A 62 18.47 -14.71 -9.11
C GLY A 62 18.28 -13.19 -8.99
N GLU A 63 17.27 -12.62 -9.64
CA GLU A 63 17.02 -11.16 -9.64
C GLU A 63 16.27 -10.72 -8.39
N GLU A 64 16.79 -9.71 -7.65
CA GLU A 64 16.10 -9.18 -6.47
C GLU A 64 14.99 -8.19 -6.86
N LEU A 65 13.79 -8.49 -6.39
CA LEU A 65 12.56 -7.77 -6.67
C LEU A 65 11.81 -7.44 -5.37
N SER A 66 11.10 -6.31 -5.36
CA SER A 66 10.27 -5.87 -4.22
C SER A 66 8.82 -6.31 -4.42
N PHE A 67 8.28 -7.11 -3.49
CA PHE A 67 6.92 -7.66 -3.56
C PHE A 67 6.03 -7.19 -2.41
N ILE A 68 4.76 -6.95 -2.70
CA ILE A 68 3.73 -6.80 -1.67
C ILE A 68 3.36 -8.20 -1.14
N LEU A 69 3.38 -8.37 0.19
CA LEU A 69 2.92 -9.61 0.83
C LEU A 69 1.42 -9.52 1.14
N ASP A 70 0.62 -10.31 0.45
CA ASP A 70 -0.83 -10.15 0.33
C ASP A 70 -1.60 -11.47 0.57
N THR A 71 -2.31 -11.55 1.69
CA THR A 71 -3.20 -12.69 2.00
C THR A 71 -4.42 -12.82 1.07
N GLY A 72 -4.76 -11.78 0.31
CA GLY A 72 -5.91 -11.71 -0.61
C GLY A 72 -5.70 -12.40 -1.97
N VAL A 73 -4.45 -12.66 -2.38
CA VAL A 73 -4.14 -13.32 -3.68
C VAL A 73 -3.79 -14.80 -3.53
N SER A 74 -4.19 -15.58 -4.54
CA SER A 74 -3.92 -17.02 -4.62
C SER A 74 -2.52 -17.37 -5.11
N SER A 75 -1.89 -16.47 -5.87
CA SER A 75 -0.78 -16.81 -6.77
C SER A 75 0.21 -15.64 -6.86
N THR A 76 1.46 -15.96 -7.14
CA THR A 76 2.53 -14.96 -7.30
C THR A 76 2.43 -14.27 -8.65
N ILE A 77 2.34 -12.93 -8.63
CA ILE A 77 2.18 -12.08 -9.81
C ILE A 77 3.36 -11.11 -9.87
N ILE A 78 3.90 -10.92 -11.08
CA ILE A 78 4.97 -9.98 -11.41
C ILE A 78 4.39 -8.95 -12.38
N PHE A 79 4.70 -7.68 -12.17
CA PHE A 79 4.32 -6.53 -13.01
C PHE A 79 5.41 -5.47 -12.83
N SER A 80 5.55 -4.53 -13.77
CA SER A 80 6.50 -3.41 -13.61
C SER A 80 7.94 -3.87 -13.28
N LEU A 81 8.54 -4.65 -14.18
CA LEU A 81 9.92 -5.11 -14.01
C LEU A 81 10.96 -3.98 -14.19
N GLY A 82 10.62 -2.93 -14.94
CA GLY A 82 11.55 -1.86 -15.33
C GLY A 82 12.42 -2.24 -16.54
N ASP A 83 12.99 -1.23 -17.21
CA ASP A 83 13.89 -1.42 -18.36
C ASP A 83 15.27 -2.00 -17.96
N ASP A 84 15.64 -1.88 -16.68
CA ASP A 84 16.93 -2.29 -16.13
C ASP A 84 16.99 -3.79 -15.77
N LYS A 85 15.83 -4.47 -15.62
CA LYS A 85 15.78 -5.86 -15.14
C LYS A 85 15.41 -6.85 -16.24
N LYS A 86 16.14 -7.98 -16.29
CA LYS A 86 15.96 -9.04 -17.28
C LYS A 86 15.59 -10.35 -16.63
N LEU A 87 14.29 -10.60 -16.48
CA LEU A 87 13.80 -11.86 -15.93
C LEU A 87 13.71 -12.93 -17.03
N GLN A 88 14.58 -13.94 -16.97
CA GLN A 88 14.45 -15.14 -17.80
C GLN A 88 13.29 -16.00 -17.26
N LEU A 89 12.28 -16.27 -18.10
CA LEU A 89 11.11 -17.06 -17.75
C LEU A 89 11.05 -18.37 -18.54
N SER A 90 10.71 -19.46 -17.85
CA SER A 90 10.57 -20.80 -18.42
C SER A 90 9.11 -21.13 -18.73
N ASN A 91 8.87 -21.97 -19.75
CA ASN A 91 7.55 -22.55 -20.07
C ASN A 91 6.38 -21.55 -20.12
N ALA A 92 6.56 -20.48 -20.89
CA ALA A 92 5.62 -19.37 -21.02
C ALA A 92 4.33 -19.76 -21.78
N THR A 93 3.16 -19.45 -21.20
CA THR A 93 1.84 -19.58 -21.85
C THR A 93 1.00 -18.33 -21.57
N LYS A 94 0.25 -17.84 -22.58
CA LYS A 94 -0.66 -16.69 -22.43
C LYS A 94 -1.94 -17.09 -21.69
N ILE A 95 -2.37 -16.26 -20.76
CA ILE A 95 -3.63 -16.38 -20.01
C ILE A 95 -4.25 -14.99 -19.79
N TYR A 96 -5.48 -14.95 -19.26
CA TYR A 96 -6.12 -13.72 -18.79
C TYR A 96 -6.40 -13.77 -17.29
N LEU A 97 -6.18 -12.66 -16.60
CA LEU A 97 -6.39 -12.48 -15.17
C LEU A 97 -7.50 -11.45 -14.89
N ARG A 98 -8.30 -11.68 -13.85
CA ARG A 98 -9.38 -10.78 -13.43
C ARG A 98 -9.54 -10.75 -11.90
N GLY A 99 -9.73 -9.56 -11.34
CA GLY A 99 -10.08 -9.24 -9.97
C GLY A 99 -11.05 -8.04 -9.91
N LEU A 100 -10.97 -7.21 -8.87
CA LEU A 100 -11.82 -6.01 -8.74
C LEU A 100 -11.50 -4.95 -9.81
N GLY A 101 -12.50 -4.13 -10.15
CA GLY A 101 -12.41 -3.04 -11.12
C GLY A 101 -13.50 -3.14 -12.18
N ASP A 102 -13.58 -2.13 -13.04
CA ASP A 102 -14.53 -2.03 -14.15
C ASP A 102 -13.91 -2.27 -15.54
N GLY A 103 -12.59 -2.39 -15.63
CA GLY A 103 -11.89 -2.68 -16.89
C GLY A 103 -11.83 -4.16 -17.28
N GLU A 104 -11.27 -4.38 -18.48
CA GLU A 104 -11.16 -5.69 -19.12
C GLU A 104 -10.18 -6.64 -18.42
N PRO A 105 -10.30 -7.97 -18.63
CA PRO A 105 -9.30 -8.94 -18.18
C PRO A 105 -7.90 -8.62 -18.68
N VAL A 106 -6.91 -8.74 -17.80
CA VAL A 106 -5.51 -8.40 -18.07
C VAL A 106 -4.80 -9.59 -18.71
N GLU A 107 -4.15 -9.41 -19.86
CA GLU A 107 -3.29 -10.45 -20.44
C GLU A 107 -2.04 -10.66 -19.57
N ALA A 108 -1.71 -11.91 -19.28
CA ALA A 108 -0.52 -12.29 -18.53
C ALA A 108 0.16 -13.53 -19.11
N ILE A 109 1.46 -13.66 -18.90
CA ILE A 109 2.23 -14.88 -19.19
C ILE A 109 2.34 -15.70 -17.90
N LYS A 110 1.75 -16.89 -17.92
CA LYS A 110 2.03 -17.95 -16.93
C LYS A 110 3.38 -18.58 -17.28
N SER A 111 4.31 -18.57 -16.34
CA SER A 111 5.61 -19.25 -16.42
C SER A 111 5.75 -20.26 -15.28
N THR A 112 6.31 -21.44 -15.55
CA THR A 112 6.53 -22.51 -14.56
C THR A 112 8.02 -22.88 -14.49
N GLY A 113 8.44 -23.56 -13.42
CA GLY A 113 9.85 -23.94 -13.25
C GLY A 113 10.77 -22.82 -12.75
N ASN A 114 10.22 -21.77 -12.14
CA ASN A 114 11.00 -20.65 -11.61
C ASN A 114 11.49 -20.95 -10.19
N THR A 115 12.65 -20.40 -9.81
CA THR A 115 13.15 -20.44 -8.43
C THR A 115 12.88 -19.12 -7.72
N LEU A 116 12.20 -19.18 -6.58
CA LEU A 116 11.95 -18.03 -5.71
C LEU A 116 12.64 -18.22 -4.37
N GLU A 117 13.31 -17.17 -3.87
CA GLU A 117 13.91 -17.13 -2.53
C GLU A 117 13.40 -15.92 -1.73
N ILE A 118 13.06 -16.15 -0.45
CA ILE A 118 12.59 -15.14 0.51
C ILE A 118 13.29 -15.42 1.84
N GLY A 119 14.46 -14.82 2.04
CA GLY A 119 15.39 -15.20 3.11
C GLY A 119 15.82 -16.66 2.95
N ASP A 120 15.61 -17.47 3.98
CA ASP A 120 15.87 -18.92 3.94
C ASP A 120 14.73 -19.76 3.36
N ALA A 121 13.61 -19.17 2.94
CA ALA A 121 12.54 -19.90 2.25
C ALA A 121 12.79 -19.97 0.74
N ILE A 122 12.86 -21.19 0.19
CA ILE A 122 13.11 -21.46 -1.23
C ILE A 122 11.94 -22.24 -1.84
N SER A 123 11.53 -21.87 -3.05
CA SER A 123 10.58 -22.61 -3.90
C SER A 123 11.18 -22.79 -5.30
N ALA A 124 11.75 -23.97 -5.57
CA ALA A 124 12.54 -24.26 -6.79
C ALA A 124 11.73 -24.61 -8.06
N ASN A 125 10.40 -24.77 -7.97
CA ASN A 125 9.52 -25.02 -9.12
C ASN A 125 8.23 -24.21 -8.97
N HIS A 126 8.38 -22.88 -9.00
CA HIS A 126 7.31 -21.93 -8.80
C HIS A 126 6.65 -21.53 -10.13
N THR A 127 5.34 -21.42 -10.10
CA THR A 127 4.52 -20.79 -11.14
C THR A 127 4.37 -19.30 -10.82
N VAL A 128 4.82 -18.44 -11.72
CA VAL A 128 4.62 -16.98 -11.66
C VAL A 128 3.75 -16.52 -12.83
N TYR A 129 3.06 -15.40 -12.65
CA TYR A 129 2.27 -14.75 -13.70
C TYR A 129 2.83 -13.35 -13.97
N LEU A 130 3.44 -13.13 -15.14
CA LEU A 130 4.00 -11.84 -15.54
C LEU A 130 2.98 -11.04 -16.36
N ILE A 131 2.77 -9.78 -15.97
CA ILE A 131 1.94 -8.78 -16.65
C ILE A 131 2.85 -7.76 -17.31
N PHE A 132 2.63 -7.50 -18.60
CA PHE A 132 3.38 -6.52 -19.40
C PHE A 132 2.67 -5.16 -19.52
N ASP A 133 1.44 -5.04 -19.04
CA ASP A 133 0.68 -3.79 -19.06
C ASP A 133 1.30 -2.79 -18.06
N GLU A 134 2.06 -1.82 -18.59
CA GLU A 134 2.70 -0.73 -17.84
C GLU A 134 1.69 0.15 -17.07
N THR A 135 0.39 0.12 -17.42
CA THR A 135 -0.64 0.83 -16.64
C THR A 135 -0.93 0.15 -15.29
N ILE A 136 -0.40 -1.07 -15.09
CA ILE A 136 -0.47 -1.85 -13.84
C ILE A 136 0.87 -1.73 -13.09
N ASP A 137 1.30 -0.49 -12.87
CA ASP A 137 2.37 -0.15 -11.94
C ASP A 137 1.80 0.42 -10.63
N PHE A 138 2.41 0.04 -9.51
CA PHE A 138 2.06 0.52 -8.17
C PHE A 138 3.17 1.35 -7.53
N SER A 139 4.36 1.39 -8.13
CA SER A 139 5.52 2.15 -7.67
C SER A 139 5.22 3.66 -7.45
N PRO A 140 4.45 4.35 -8.33
CA PRO A 140 4.06 5.75 -8.16
C PRO A 140 3.39 6.05 -6.81
N ARG A 141 2.57 5.14 -6.28
CA ARG A 141 1.87 5.33 -4.98
C ARG A 141 2.75 5.12 -3.77
N MET A 142 3.69 4.20 -3.93
CA MET A 142 4.54 3.73 -2.85
C MET A 142 5.73 4.67 -2.68
N GLY A 143 6.11 5.36 -3.77
CA GLY A 143 7.28 6.25 -3.81
C GLY A 143 8.59 5.46 -3.92
N PHE A 144 8.51 4.19 -4.34
CA PHE A 144 9.65 3.30 -4.57
C PHE A 144 9.18 2.09 -5.42
N PRO A 145 10.09 1.40 -6.13
CA PRO A 145 9.76 0.28 -7.01
C PRO A 145 9.03 -0.88 -6.32
N ILE A 146 7.94 -1.35 -6.93
CA ILE A 146 7.21 -2.57 -6.59
C ILE A 146 7.04 -3.38 -7.87
N HIS A 147 7.50 -4.63 -7.85
CA HIS A 147 7.63 -5.49 -9.04
C HIS A 147 6.68 -6.70 -8.98
N GLY A 148 5.93 -6.87 -7.89
CA GLY A 148 5.13 -8.07 -7.70
C GLY A 148 4.26 -8.09 -6.45
N ILE A 149 3.42 -9.14 -6.38
CA ILE A 149 2.60 -9.50 -5.22
C ILE A 149 2.75 -11.00 -5.00
N ILE A 150 2.90 -11.40 -3.73
CA ILE A 150 2.93 -12.80 -3.32
C ILE A 150 1.99 -13.03 -2.13
N GLY A 151 1.30 -14.17 -2.13
CA GLY A 151 0.24 -14.45 -1.18
C GLY A 151 0.18 -15.90 -0.73
N TYR A 152 -0.97 -16.55 -0.98
CA TYR A 152 -1.27 -17.90 -0.51
C TYR A 152 -0.13 -18.91 -0.70
N ASP A 153 0.53 -18.90 -1.85
CA ASP A 153 1.63 -19.82 -2.15
C ASP A 153 2.80 -19.74 -1.16
N PHE A 154 3.07 -18.57 -0.57
CA PHE A 154 4.04 -18.42 0.52
C PHE A 154 3.44 -18.83 1.87
N PHE A 155 2.28 -18.26 2.24
CA PHE A 155 1.67 -18.47 3.56
C PHE A 155 1.31 -19.93 3.86
N LYS A 156 0.84 -20.71 2.87
CA LYS A 156 0.35 -22.08 3.07
C LYS A 156 1.39 -23.06 3.63
N ASN A 157 2.67 -22.74 3.51
CA ASN A 157 3.78 -23.61 3.90
C ASN A 157 4.36 -23.31 5.30
N PHE A 158 3.95 -22.22 5.96
CA PHE A 158 4.63 -21.70 7.15
C PHE A 158 3.68 -21.22 8.25
N ILE A 159 4.22 -21.18 9.48
CA ILE A 159 3.66 -20.37 10.57
C ILE A 159 4.31 -18.99 10.50
N VAL A 160 3.51 -17.93 10.34
CA VAL A 160 4.00 -16.58 10.05
C VAL A 160 3.69 -15.61 11.20
N ASP A 161 4.69 -15.25 12.01
CA ASP A 161 4.59 -14.16 12.98
C ASP A 161 4.78 -12.80 12.26
N LEU A 162 3.71 -12.01 12.09
CA LEU A 162 3.80 -10.64 11.55
C LEU A 162 3.85 -9.61 12.68
N LYS A 163 4.99 -8.92 12.84
CA LYS A 163 5.20 -7.89 13.88
C LYS A 163 5.27 -6.51 13.25
N TYR A 164 4.12 -5.96 12.84
CA TYR A 164 4.00 -4.61 12.30
C TYR A 164 4.68 -3.53 13.14
N SER A 165 4.64 -3.64 14.47
CA SER A 165 5.30 -2.69 15.38
C SER A 165 6.84 -2.78 15.39
N LYS A 166 7.43 -3.76 14.71
CA LYS A 166 8.87 -3.96 14.57
C LYS A 166 9.33 -4.10 13.12
N GLU A 167 8.41 -4.08 12.15
CA GLU A 167 8.71 -4.28 10.73
C GLU A 167 9.49 -5.58 10.47
N VAL A 168 9.12 -6.63 11.21
CA VAL A 168 9.70 -7.99 11.14
C VAL A 168 8.62 -9.03 10.86
N ILE A 169 8.91 -9.93 9.92
CA ILE A 169 8.23 -11.22 9.74
C ILE A 169 9.11 -12.31 10.37
N LYS A 170 8.52 -13.29 11.05
CA LYS A 170 9.19 -14.57 11.29
C LYS A 170 8.39 -15.67 10.60
N ILE A 171 9.06 -16.45 9.76
CA ILE A 171 8.50 -17.71 9.23
C ILE A 171 9.08 -18.89 10.01
N SER A 172 8.26 -19.89 10.30
CA SER A 172 8.69 -21.11 10.99
C SER A 172 8.12 -22.34 10.30
N ASN A 173 8.92 -23.41 10.26
CA ASN A 173 8.47 -24.73 9.82
C ASN A 173 7.36 -25.23 10.75
N PRO A 174 6.14 -25.56 10.24
CA PRO A 174 5.04 -26.03 11.06
C PRO A 174 5.40 -27.24 11.94
N LYS A 175 6.27 -28.15 11.47
CA LYS A 175 6.68 -29.35 12.22
C LYS A 175 7.57 -29.06 13.43
N ALA A 176 8.26 -27.92 13.44
CA ALA A 176 9.14 -27.49 14.54
C ALA A 176 8.52 -26.37 15.40
N TYR A 177 7.32 -25.88 15.05
CA TYR A 177 6.72 -24.74 15.71
C TYR A 177 6.07 -25.11 17.04
N VAL A 178 6.61 -24.58 18.14
CA VAL A 178 6.01 -24.70 19.48
C VAL A 178 5.23 -23.44 19.84
N ALA A 179 3.90 -23.56 19.85
CA ALA A 179 2.99 -22.46 20.17
C ALA A 179 3.17 -21.94 21.61
N LYS A 180 3.47 -20.64 21.76
CA LYS A 180 3.70 -20.01 23.07
C LYS A 180 2.39 -19.53 23.70
N LYS A 181 2.10 -19.96 24.93
CA LYS A 181 0.90 -19.58 25.69
C LYS A 181 0.76 -18.06 25.84
N CYS A 182 -0.20 -17.46 25.14
CA CYS A 182 -0.39 -16.01 25.11
C CYS A 182 -1.71 -15.56 25.74
N ARG A 183 -1.73 -15.31 27.06
CA ARG A 183 -2.91 -14.80 27.80
C ARG A 183 -3.51 -13.50 27.22
N LYS A 184 -2.66 -12.65 26.62
CA LYS A 184 -3.08 -11.36 26.01
C LYS A 184 -3.59 -11.50 24.58
N CYS A 185 -3.40 -12.65 23.92
CA CYS A 185 -3.85 -12.87 22.55
C CYS A 185 -5.34 -13.23 22.49
N TYR A 186 -5.95 -13.05 21.33
CA TYR A 186 -7.22 -13.67 20.94
C TYR A 186 -6.93 -14.56 19.72
N GLN A 187 -7.35 -15.82 19.76
CA GLN A 187 -7.17 -16.76 18.65
C GLN A 187 -8.53 -17.15 18.10
N THR A 188 -8.62 -17.28 16.78
CA THR A 188 -9.81 -17.76 16.06
C THR A 188 -9.38 -18.62 14.88
N SER A 189 -10.29 -19.42 14.33
CA SER A 189 -10.04 -20.15 13.09
C SER A 189 -10.02 -19.20 11.89
N LEU A 190 -9.24 -19.59 10.87
CA LEU A 190 -9.34 -19.10 9.51
C LEU A 190 -10.32 -19.99 8.76
N ASP A 191 -11.33 -19.38 8.16
CA ASP A 191 -12.28 -20.04 7.26
C ASP A 191 -11.78 -19.84 5.83
N PHE A 192 -11.69 -20.88 5.00
CA PHE A 192 -11.20 -20.77 3.61
C PHE A 192 -12.31 -20.87 2.56
N ASN A 193 -13.57 -21.13 2.96
CA ASN A 193 -14.75 -21.24 2.08
C ASN A 193 -14.51 -22.12 0.82
N ASN A 194 -13.90 -23.30 0.99
CA ASN A 194 -13.49 -24.23 -0.08
C ASN A 194 -12.52 -23.66 -1.13
N GLY A 195 -11.89 -22.52 -0.84
CA GLY A 195 -10.86 -21.89 -1.66
C GLY A 195 -9.53 -21.73 -0.90
N VAL A 196 -8.76 -20.71 -1.28
CA VAL A 196 -7.40 -20.45 -0.75
C VAL A 196 -7.26 -19.14 0.02
N ARG A 197 -8.34 -18.37 0.14
CA ARG A 197 -8.33 -17.03 0.74
C ARG A 197 -8.83 -17.08 2.20
N PRO A 198 -8.13 -16.48 3.18
CA PRO A 198 -8.43 -16.60 4.61
C PRO A 198 -9.50 -15.61 5.11
N TYR A 199 -10.61 -16.12 5.63
CA TYR A 199 -11.69 -15.33 6.23
C TYR A 199 -11.70 -15.44 7.76
N ILE A 200 -12.17 -14.39 8.42
CA ILE A 200 -12.51 -14.41 9.85
C ILE A 200 -13.90 -13.83 10.12
N LYS A 201 -14.53 -14.29 11.20
CA LYS A 201 -15.72 -13.65 11.74
C LYS A 201 -15.33 -12.42 12.57
N ALA A 202 -16.05 -11.33 12.34
CA ALA A 202 -15.97 -10.09 13.11
C ALA A 202 -17.39 -9.53 13.32
N GLN A 203 -17.55 -8.51 14.15
CA GLN A 203 -18.82 -7.81 14.30
C GLN A 203 -18.63 -6.30 14.13
N TYR A 204 -19.60 -5.60 13.54
CA TYR A 204 -19.62 -4.13 13.57
C TYR A 204 -20.93 -3.60 14.15
N GLY A 205 -20.87 -2.37 14.68
CA GLY A 205 -21.97 -1.75 15.43
C GLY A 205 -21.66 -1.62 16.93
N VAL A 206 -22.63 -1.08 17.67
CA VAL A 206 -22.53 -0.88 19.14
C VAL A 206 -23.62 -1.68 19.82
N ASP A 207 -24.87 -1.23 19.68
CA ASP A 207 -26.05 -1.80 20.33
C ASP A 207 -26.60 -2.97 19.49
N LYS A 208 -27.05 -2.69 18.27
CA LYS A 208 -27.25 -3.71 17.24
C LYS A 208 -25.90 -4.03 16.60
N ARG A 209 -25.39 -5.23 16.86
CA ARG A 209 -24.21 -5.77 16.18
C ARG A 209 -24.64 -6.61 14.99
N ILE A 210 -23.87 -6.51 13.90
CA ILE A 210 -24.04 -7.32 12.70
C ILE A 210 -22.76 -8.14 12.53
N ASP A 211 -22.92 -9.45 12.40
CA ASP A 211 -21.82 -10.38 12.12
C ASP A 211 -21.34 -10.23 10.68
N LEU A 212 -20.03 -10.35 10.49
CA LEU A 212 -19.33 -10.14 9.23
C LEU A 212 -18.39 -11.30 8.97
N ASN A 213 -18.47 -11.91 7.79
CA ASN A 213 -17.38 -12.72 7.25
C ASN A 213 -16.44 -11.80 6.44
N LEU A 214 -15.26 -11.54 6.98
CA LEU A 214 -14.27 -10.62 6.41
C LEU A 214 -13.07 -11.40 5.88
N LEU A 215 -12.73 -11.18 4.61
CA LEU A 215 -11.45 -11.63 4.05
C LEU A 215 -10.31 -10.85 4.72
N ILE A 216 -9.30 -11.54 5.25
CA ILE A 216 -8.04 -10.92 5.70
C ILE A 216 -7.25 -10.52 4.46
N ASP A 217 -6.83 -9.26 4.43
CA ASP A 217 -6.17 -8.68 3.27
C ASP A 217 -5.03 -7.74 3.68
N SER A 218 -3.79 -8.22 3.56
CA SER A 218 -2.60 -7.38 3.69
C SER A 218 -2.26 -6.59 2.42
N GLY A 219 -2.92 -6.85 1.29
CA GLY A 219 -2.82 -6.11 0.02
C GLY A 219 -3.69 -4.87 -0.10
N SER A 220 -4.63 -4.60 0.82
CA SER A 220 -5.35 -3.32 0.91
C SER A 220 -4.80 -2.41 2.01
N GLY A 221 -4.43 -1.19 1.61
CA GLY A 221 -4.06 -0.13 2.55
C GLY A 221 -5.23 0.41 3.39
N SER A 222 -6.48 0.04 3.07
CA SER A 222 -7.67 0.48 3.80
C SER A 222 -7.76 -0.16 5.20
N ALA A 223 -8.65 0.35 6.05
CA ALA A 223 -8.92 -0.24 7.36
C ALA A 223 -9.99 -1.35 7.28
N LEU A 224 -11.18 -1.00 6.80
CA LEU A 224 -12.27 -1.94 6.59
C LEU A 224 -12.93 -1.68 5.23
N TRP A 225 -13.23 -2.74 4.49
CA TRP A 225 -14.12 -2.74 3.34
C TRP A 225 -15.41 -3.43 3.74
N LEU A 226 -16.56 -2.85 3.39
CA LEU A 226 -17.89 -3.42 3.63
C LEU A 226 -18.68 -3.37 2.32
N PHE A 227 -19.31 -4.48 1.96
CA PHE A 227 -20.20 -4.56 0.81
C PHE A 227 -21.64 -4.40 1.28
N GLU A 228 -22.40 -3.54 0.61
CA GLU A 228 -23.79 -3.31 0.99
C GLU A 228 -24.63 -4.58 0.84
N ASN A 229 -25.42 -4.87 1.86
CA ASN A 229 -26.32 -6.00 1.93
C ASN A 229 -27.51 -5.64 2.82
N LYS A 230 -28.62 -5.25 2.18
CA LYS A 230 -29.84 -4.79 2.87
C LYS A 230 -30.39 -5.87 3.81
N THR A 231 -30.35 -7.14 3.42
CA THR A 231 -30.83 -8.29 4.22
C THR A 231 -30.05 -8.46 5.51
N LEU A 232 -28.72 -8.26 5.47
CA LEU A 232 -27.85 -8.30 6.66
C LEU A 232 -27.80 -6.97 7.43
N GLY A 233 -28.52 -5.93 6.97
CA GLY A 233 -28.49 -4.60 7.56
C GLY A 233 -27.21 -3.79 7.28
N ILE A 234 -26.39 -4.23 6.31
CA ILE A 234 -25.16 -3.53 5.91
C ILE A 234 -25.53 -2.46 4.87
N LYS A 235 -25.46 -1.19 5.29
CA LYS A 235 -25.70 -0.01 4.46
C LYS A 235 -24.60 1.02 4.64
N VAL A 236 -24.39 1.90 3.66
CA VAL A 236 -23.58 3.10 3.86
C VAL A 236 -24.22 3.97 4.97
N PRO A 237 -23.44 4.46 5.96
CA PRO A 237 -23.93 5.45 6.92
C PRO A 237 -24.26 6.80 6.25
N GLU A 238 -25.24 7.53 6.78
CA GLU A 238 -25.59 8.88 6.31
C GLU A 238 -24.42 9.85 6.40
N ASP A 239 -23.64 9.76 7.49
CA ASP A 239 -22.34 10.44 7.64
C ASP A 239 -21.28 9.76 6.75
N SER A 240 -21.31 10.07 5.46
CA SER A 240 -20.38 9.55 4.45
C SER A 240 -20.19 10.54 3.30
N TYR A 241 -19.17 10.31 2.49
CA TYR A 241 -18.95 11.06 1.25
C TYR A 241 -18.45 10.15 0.12
N ARG A 242 -18.69 10.57 -1.12
CA ARG A 242 -18.22 9.91 -2.34
C ARG A 242 -16.75 10.25 -2.60
N GLU A 243 -15.91 9.25 -2.87
CA GLU A 243 -14.53 9.45 -3.30
C GLU A 243 -14.06 8.27 -4.15
N PHE A 244 -12.93 8.46 -4.82
CA PHE A 244 -12.04 7.37 -5.21
C PHE A 244 -11.61 6.57 -3.96
N LEU A 245 -11.83 5.26 -3.96
CA LEU A 245 -11.54 4.39 -2.81
C LEU A 245 -10.22 3.64 -2.96
N GLY A 246 -9.85 3.30 -4.19
CA GLY A 246 -8.71 2.51 -4.59
C GLY A 246 -8.78 2.14 -6.07
N LYS A 247 -7.83 1.37 -6.56
CA LYS A 247 -7.78 0.69 -7.85
C LYS A 247 -7.67 -0.79 -7.53
N GLY A 248 -8.57 -1.57 -8.11
CA GLY A 248 -8.52 -3.00 -8.14
C GLY A 248 -7.41 -3.51 -9.06
N PHE A 249 -7.49 -4.79 -9.40
CA PHE A 249 -6.60 -5.38 -10.40
C PHE A 249 -6.95 -4.93 -11.84
N ASN A 250 -8.24 -4.69 -12.13
CA ASN A 250 -8.75 -4.32 -13.46
C ASN A 250 -9.15 -2.84 -13.61
N GLY A 251 -8.89 -1.97 -12.63
CA GLY A 251 -9.25 -0.55 -12.77
C GLY A 251 -9.66 0.13 -11.48
N ASP A 252 -10.08 1.37 -11.62
CA ASP A 252 -10.38 2.26 -10.51
C ASP A 252 -11.66 1.81 -9.78
N ILE A 253 -11.75 2.09 -8.48
CA ILE A 253 -12.88 1.73 -7.62
C ILE A 253 -13.36 2.98 -6.90
N HIS A 254 -14.60 3.35 -7.18
CA HIS A 254 -15.30 4.44 -6.53
C HIS A 254 -16.38 3.91 -5.58
N GLY A 255 -16.84 4.78 -4.70
CA GLY A 255 -17.91 4.48 -3.76
C GLY A 255 -17.98 5.50 -2.63
N ALA A 256 -18.51 5.08 -1.49
CA ALA A 256 -18.61 5.92 -0.30
C ALA A 256 -17.53 5.58 0.74
N ARG A 257 -17.07 6.61 1.47
CA ARG A 257 -16.18 6.47 2.63
C ARG A 257 -16.86 7.04 3.88
N SER A 258 -16.76 6.34 5.00
CA SER A 258 -17.40 6.69 6.27
C SER A 258 -16.58 6.18 7.47
N LYS A 259 -17.10 6.32 8.68
CA LYS A 259 -16.59 5.72 9.92
C LYS A 259 -17.66 4.91 10.62
N ILE A 260 -17.42 3.62 10.80
CA ILE A 260 -18.28 2.79 11.64
C ILE A 260 -18.00 3.06 13.13
N LYS A 261 -19.05 3.10 13.94
CA LYS A 261 -18.97 3.42 15.39
C LYS A 261 -17.99 2.50 16.12
N ALA A 262 -18.08 1.19 15.90
CA ALA A 262 -17.12 0.22 16.42
C ALA A 262 -17.00 -1.04 15.53
N LEU A 263 -15.81 -1.63 15.53
CA LEU A 263 -15.46 -2.94 14.98
C LEU A 263 -14.97 -3.84 16.13
N HIS A 264 -15.43 -5.09 16.17
CA HIS A 264 -15.12 -6.08 17.19
C HIS A 264 -14.48 -7.31 16.55
N ILE A 265 -13.30 -7.69 17.03
CA ILE A 265 -12.58 -8.91 16.66
C ILE A 265 -12.35 -9.68 17.96
N GLY A 266 -13.23 -10.65 18.24
CA GLY A 266 -13.30 -11.30 19.54
C GLY A 266 -13.41 -10.30 20.69
N LYS A 267 -12.50 -10.41 21.67
CA LYS A 267 -12.41 -9.50 22.83
C LYS A 267 -11.84 -8.09 22.53
N PHE A 268 -11.58 -7.76 21.26
CA PHE A 268 -10.94 -6.49 20.88
C PHE A 268 -11.91 -5.57 20.14
N THR A 269 -12.26 -4.45 20.78
CA THR A 269 -13.04 -3.37 20.16
C THR A 269 -12.14 -2.23 19.69
N MET A 270 -12.34 -1.78 18.46
CA MET A 270 -11.77 -0.56 17.88
C MET A 270 -12.91 0.40 17.54
N LYS A 271 -12.80 1.66 17.99
CA LYS A 271 -13.84 2.69 17.77
C LYS A 271 -13.52 3.55 16.55
N ARG A 272 -14.56 4.08 15.91
CA ARG A 272 -14.46 5.04 14.79
C ARG A 272 -13.55 4.56 13.65
N VAL A 273 -13.72 3.31 13.24
CA VAL A 273 -12.92 2.67 12.18
C VAL A 273 -13.33 3.22 10.82
N THR A 274 -12.38 3.65 10.00
CA THR A 274 -12.67 4.07 8.62
C THR A 274 -13.14 2.88 7.80
N ALA A 275 -14.27 3.04 7.11
CA ALA A 275 -14.88 2.03 6.26
C ALA A 275 -15.06 2.57 4.84
N SER A 276 -14.73 1.74 3.86
CA SER A 276 -14.97 1.98 2.43
C SER A 276 -16.11 1.06 1.96
N PHE A 277 -17.05 1.63 1.22
CA PHE A 277 -18.20 0.95 0.63
C PHE A 277 -18.11 1.14 -0.89
N PRO A 278 -17.49 0.20 -1.64
CA PRO A 278 -17.37 0.29 -3.08
C PRO A 278 -18.73 0.11 -3.76
N ASP A 279 -18.90 0.77 -4.91
CA ASP A 279 -20.10 0.56 -5.72
C ASP A 279 -20.16 -0.88 -6.25
N SER A 280 -21.39 -1.41 -6.37
CA SER A 280 -21.66 -2.78 -6.81
C SER A 280 -21.03 -3.14 -8.16
N VAL A 281 -20.88 -2.16 -9.06
CA VAL A 281 -20.25 -2.32 -10.37
C VAL A 281 -18.79 -2.80 -10.28
N TYR A 282 -18.06 -2.43 -9.22
CA TYR A 282 -16.64 -2.78 -9.07
C TYR A 282 -16.40 -4.13 -8.37
N ILE A 283 -17.42 -4.68 -7.70
CA ILE A 283 -17.36 -5.92 -6.91
C ILE A 283 -18.14 -7.08 -7.56
N GLN A 284 -18.36 -7.00 -8.88
CA GLN A 284 -18.99 -8.07 -9.66
C GLN A 284 -18.23 -9.41 -9.47
N GLY A 285 -18.97 -10.51 -9.40
CA GLY A 285 -18.42 -11.85 -9.13
C GLY A 285 -18.09 -12.14 -7.66
N ILE A 286 -18.33 -11.22 -6.72
CA ILE A 286 -18.22 -11.49 -5.28
C ILE A 286 -19.59 -11.76 -4.67
N SER A 287 -19.73 -12.91 -4.00
CA SER A 287 -20.91 -13.23 -3.17
C SER A 287 -20.92 -12.39 -1.90
N THR A 288 -21.76 -11.35 -1.85
CA THR A 288 -21.96 -10.49 -0.67
C THR A 288 -22.69 -11.19 0.50
N LEU A 289 -23.17 -12.42 0.28
CA LEU A 289 -23.74 -13.30 1.30
C LEU A 289 -22.66 -14.18 1.97
N GLN A 290 -21.64 -14.63 1.22
CA GLN A 290 -20.52 -15.40 1.79
C GLN A 290 -19.39 -14.49 2.31
N ARG A 291 -19.24 -13.28 1.74
CA ARG A 291 -18.23 -12.30 2.11
C ARG A 291 -18.88 -10.94 2.27
N GLN A 292 -19.00 -10.43 3.49
CA GLN A 292 -19.59 -9.10 3.77
C GLN A 292 -18.59 -7.96 3.58
N GLY A 293 -17.31 -8.28 3.38
CA GLY A 293 -16.27 -7.28 3.25
C GLY A 293 -14.88 -7.84 3.45
N SER A 294 -13.98 -6.99 3.94
CA SER A 294 -12.56 -7.33 4.10
C SER A 294 -11.84 -6.47 5.13
N LEU A 295 -10.86 -7.06 5.80
CA LEU A 295 -10.07 -6.43 6.85
C LEU A 295 -8.67 -6.09 6.33
N GLY A 296 -8.43 -4.80 6.07
CA GLY A 296 -7.21 -4.31 5.44
C GLY A 296 -6.09 -3.95 6.41
N GLY A 297 -4.92 -3.61 5.86
CA GLY A 297 -3.71 -3.21 6.59
C GLY A 297 -3.93 -2.10 7.64
N GLY A 298 -4.87 -1.18 7.42
CA GLY A 298 -5.24 -0.13 8.37
C GLY A 298 -5.84 -0.65 9.69
N VAL A 299 -6.35 -1.88 9.71
CA VAL A 299 -6.68 -2.62 10.93
C VAL A 299 -5.63 -3.67 11.26
N LEU A 300 -5.16 -4.48 10.29
CA LEU A 300 -4.22 -5.57 10.56
C LEU A 300 -2.96 -5.09 11.30
N LYS A 301 -2.42 -3.91 10.93
CA LYS A 301 -1.22 -3.34 11.57
C LYS A 301 -1.34 -3.08 13.08
N ARG A 302 -2.55 -3.03 13.62
CA ARG A 302 -2.87 -2.77 15.04
C ARG A 302 -2.55 -3.95 15.95
N PHE A 303 -2.23 -5.09 15.35
CA PHE A 303 -1.90 -6.31 16.01
C PHE A 303 -0.50 -6.79 15.59
N ASP A 304 0.19 -7.47 16.49
CA ASP A 304 1.11 -8.50 16.06
C ASP A 304 0.24 -9.74 15.78
N LEU A 305 0.42 -10.34 14.61
CA LEU A 305 -0.36 -11.50 14.16
C LEU A 305 0.52 -12.76 14.19
N ILE A 306 -0.11 -13.91 14.43
CA ILE A 306 0.44 -15.22 14.07
C ILE A 306 -0.56 -15.82 13.09
N VAL A 307 -0.17 -15.98 11.84
CA VAL A 307 -0.99 -16.51 10.76
C VAL A 307 -0.53 -17.95 10.50
N ASP A 308 -1.45 -18.88 10.64
CA ASP A 308 -1.19 -20.31 10.64
C ASP A 308 -2.17 -20.96 9.64
N TYR A 309 -1.75 -21.05 8.38
CA TYR A 309 -2.56 -21.67 7.33
C TYR A 309 -2.67 -23.20 7.50
N PRO A 310 -1.60 -23.95 7.83
CA PRO A 310 -1.67 -25.40 8.02
C PRO A 310 -2.73 -25.84 9.07
N ASP A 311 -2.74 -25.20 10.24
CA ASP A 311 -3.71 -25.48 11.30
C ASP A 311 -5.00 -24.63 11.19
N GLN A 312 -5.11 -23.80 10.15
CA GLN A 312 -6.22 -22.88 9.88
C GLN A 312 -6.57 -21.97 11.08
N LYS A 313 -5.57 -21.32 11.66
CA LYS A 313 -5.68 -20.45 12.84
C LYS A 313 -5.08 -19.07 12.61
N ILE A 314 -5.59 -18.10 13.34
CA ILE A 314 -4.94 -16.79 13.48
C ILE A 314 -5.01 -16.29 14.91
N SER A 315 -3.87 -15.82 15.41
CA SER A 315 -3.75 -15.14 16.71
C SER A 315 -3.54 -13.64 16.53
N PHE A 316 -4.34 -12.86 17.25
CA PHE A 316 -4.26 -11.41 17.33
C PHE A 316 -3.70 -10.97 18.69
N ARG A 317 -2.68 -10.12 18.71
CA ARG A 317 -2.17 -9.46 19.93
C ARG A 317 -2.04 -7.96 19.73
N LYS A 318 -2.73 -7.14 20.53
CA LYS A 318 -2.63 -5.66 20.44
C LYS A 318 -1.16 -5.21 20.51
N ASN A 319 -0.74 -4.35 19.58
CA ASN A 319 0.58 -3.71 19.59
C ASN A 319 0.46 -2.19 19.82
N ARG A 320 1.57 -1.44 19.68
CA ARG A 320 1.62 0.02 19.91
C ARG A 320 0.62 0.83 19.06
N PHE A 321 0.28 0.33 17.88
CA PHE A 321 -0.62 0.99 16.94
C PHE A 321 -2.11 0.81 17.29
N PHE A 322 -2.46 -0.09 18.21
CA PHE A 322 -3.86 -0.43 18.51
C PHE A 322 -4.74 0.78 18.88
N LYS A 323 -4.20 1.72 19.67
CA LYS A 323 -4.91 2.93 20.12
C LYS A 323 -4.88 4.10 19.13
N GLN A 324 -4.19 3.99 17.99
CA GLN A 324 -4.10 5.11 17.05
C GLN A 324 -5.47 5.46 16.44
N PRO A 325 -5.82 6.73 16.26
CA PRO A 325 -7.03 7.12 15.53
C PRO A 325 -7.01 6.61 14.08
N PHE A 326 -8.19 6.34 13.51
CA PHE A 326 -8.32 6.12 12.07
C PHE A 326 -8.49 7.48 11.37
N HIS A 327 -7.38 7.97 10.81
CA HIS A 327 -7.37 9.15 9.97
C HIS A 327 -7.83 8.84 8.53
N TYR A 328 -8.23 9.88 7.82
CA TYR A 328 -8.58 9.88 6.40
C TYR A 328 -8.07 11.19 5.78
N ASN A 329 -8.09 11.26 4.44
CA ASN A 329 -7.60 12.41 3.70
C ASN A 329 -8.51 13.66 3.89
N MET A 330 -8.05 14.61 4.70
CA MET A 330 -8.77 15.86 5.01
C MET A 330 -8.46 17.01 4.03
N SER A 331 -7.43 16.90 3.19
CA SER A 331 -7.18 17.87 2.12
C SER A 331 -8.08 17.60 0.90
N GLY A 332 -8.33 16.31 0.64
CA GLY A 332 -8.98 15.80 -0.56
C GLY A 332 -8.07 15.71 -1.78
N ILE A 333 -6.74 15.73 -1.61
CA ILE A 333 -5.78 15.48 -2.71
C ILE A 333 -5.08 14.14 -2.58
N THR A 334 -5.06 13.37 -3.66
CA THR A 334 -4.15 12.24 -3.85
C THR A 334 -2.87 12.74 -4.50
N VAL A 335 -1.72 12.25 -4.05
CA VAL A 335 -0.40 12.55 -4.60
C VAL A 335 0.31 11.24 -4.91
N GLU A 336 1.01 11.22 -6.04
CA GLU A 336 1.83 10.10 -6.51
C GLU A 336 3.22 10.62 -6.94
N HIS A 337 4.19 9.71 -6.96
CA HIS A 337 5.53 9.92 -7.50
C HIS A 337 5.47 9.85 -9.03
N ALA A 338 5.77 10.97 -9.68
CA ALA A 338 5.67 11.18 -11.12
C ALA A 338 7.07 11.23 -11.77
N GLY A 339 7.84 10.16 -11.53
CA GLY A 339 9.24 10.02 -11.96
C GLY A 339 10.21 10.94 -11.22
N GLU A 340 11.40 11.09 -11.79
CA GLU A 340 12.41 12.04 -11.32
C GLU A 340 12.47 13.28 -12.22
N ARG A 341 13.01 14.39 -11.71
CA ARG A 341 13.25 15.60 -12.50
C ARG A 341 14.57 16.27 -12.16
N LEU A 342 15.18 16.90 -13.17
CA LEU A 342 16.35 17.74 -12.97
C LEU A 342 15.96 19.00 -12.17
N THR A 343 16.47 19.11 -10.94
CA THR A 343 16.19 20.20 -10.00
C THR A 343 17.48 20.95 -9.67
N LYS A 344 17.42 22.29 -9.65
CA LYS A 344 18.48 23.15 -9.13
C LYS A 344 18.43 23.15 -7.60
N VAL A 345 19.34 22.41 -6.97
CA VAL A 345 19.46 22.30 -5.51
C VAL A 345 20.52 23.30 -5.02
N TYR A 346 20.13 24.19 -4.10
CA TYR A 346 21.04 25.15 -3.49
C TYR A 346 21.82 24.47 -2.36
N THR A 347 23.15 24.49 -2.44
CA THR A 347 24.03 23.94 -1.41
C THR A 347 24.53 25.06 -0.51
N ARG A 348 24.22 24.95 0.79
CA ARG A 348 24.71 25.87 1.81
C ARG A 348 25.98 25.29 2.44
N GLU A 349 27.13 25.65 1.89
CA GLU A 349 28.42 25.38 2.52
C GLU A 349 28.79 26.56 3.44
N ASP A 350 28.37 26.52 4.70
CA ASP A 350 28.78 27.51 5.72
C ASP A 350 30.27 27.31 6.09
N LYS A 351 31.19 27.69 5.19
CA LYS A 351 32.65 27.62 5.40
C LYS A 351 33.15 28.81 6.23
N ILE A 352 33.03 28.71 7.55
CA ILE A 352 33.70 29.64 8.48
C ILE A 352 35.21 29.40 8.40
N LYS A 353 35.93 30.23 7.64
CA LYS A 353 37.39 30.27 7.62
C LYS A 353 37.88 31.45 8.49
N PRO A 354 38.51 31.21 9.65
CA PRO A 354 39.13 32.28 10.43
C PRO A 354 40.41 32.77 9.74
N GLU A 355 40.30 33.84 8.95
CA GLU A 355 41.43 34.41 8.20
C GLU A 355 42.14 35.50 9.02
N ARG A 356 43.41 35.27 9.38
CA ARG A 356 44.22 36.25 10.12
C ARG A 356 44.83 37.27 9.17
N ILE A 357 44.11 38.37 8.95
CA ILE A 357 44.63 39.53 8.19
C ILE A 357 45.81 40.15 8.95
N ARG A 358 47.04 39.89 8.49
CA ARG A 358 48.26 40.60 8.96
C ARG A 358 48.40 41.92 8.21
N SER A 359 47.68 42.95 8.65
CA SER A 359 48.06 44.34 8.38
C SER A 359 48.94 44.87 9.52
N GLY A 360 49.82 45.82 9.23
CA GLY A 360 50.82 46.33 10.17
C GLY A 360 50.21 46.92 11.45
N GLN A 361 50.75 46.51 12.60
CA GLN A 361 50.56 47.16 13.90
C GLN A 361 49.12 47.43 14.39
N LYS A 362 48.21 46.46 14.25
CA LYS A 362 47.25 46.06 15.32
C LYS A 362 46.47 44.81 14.91
N ALA A 363 46.51 43.77 15.75
CA ALA A 363 45.81 42.51 15.49
C ALA A 363 44.31 42.64 15.83
N ASN A 364 43.52 43.19 14.90
CA ASN A 364 42.07 43.08 14.97
C ASN A 364 41.65 41.67 14.52
N ASN A 365 40.99 40.91 15.40
CA ASN A 365 40.36 39.63 15.06
C ASN A 365 39.13 39.86 14.16
N ALA A 366 39.34 40.09 12.87
CA ALA A 366 38.27 40.07 11.89
C ALA A 366 37.87 38.61 11.59
N ILE A 367 36.58 38.31 11.67
CA ILE A 367 36.02 37.05 11.15
C ILE A 367 35.45 37.36 9.77
N VAL A 368 36.07 36.82 8.73
CA VAL A 368 35.51 36.85 7.37
C VAL A 368 34.52 35.70 7.25
N ILE A 369 33.25 36.02 7.02
CA ILE A 369 32.20 35.03 6.74
C ILE A 369 31.96 35.02 5.23
N ASP A 370 32.49 34.00 4.56
CA ASP A 370 32.34 33.81 3.12
C ASP A 370 31.04 33.04 2.81
N TYR A 371 30.02 33.76 2.33
CA TYR A 371 28.73 33.20 1.93
C TYR A 371 28.75 32.77 0.45
N THR A 372 29.48 31.70 0.14
CA THR A 372 29.44 31.07 -1.19
C THR A 372 28.10 30.34 -1.42
N PHE A 373 27.16 31.02 -2.05
CA PHE A 373 25.89 30.43 -2.49
C PHE A 373 26.10 29.49 -3.70
N GLY A 374 26.41 28.23 -3.41
CA GLY A 374 26.49 27.17 -4.40
C GLY A 374 25.12 26.69 -4.89
N TYR A 375 25.07 26.16 -6.11
CA TYR A 375 24.00 25.30 -6.56
C TYR A 375 24.54 24.14 -7.40
N ARG A 376 23.86 23.01 -7.33
CA ARG A 376 24.07 21.84 -8.19
C ARG A 376 22.78 21.47 -8.89
N TYR A 377 22.86 20.91 -10.09
CA TYR A 377 21.73 20.20 -10.67
C TYR A 377 21.73 18.75 -10.15
N SER A 378 20.55 18.21 -9.89
CA SER A 378 20.33 16.90 -9.28
C SER A 378 19.07 16.28 -9.88
N MET A 379 19.06 14.98 -10.12
CA MET A 379 17.81 14.26 -10.36
C MET A 379 17.14 14.04 -9.01
N GLU A 380 15.91 14.52 -8.88
CA GLU A 380 15.18 14.55 -7.61
C GLU A 380 13.75 14.03 -7.81
N PRO A 381 13.15 13.37 -6.79
CA PRO A 381 11.76 12.90 -6.85
C PRO A 381 10.77 13.98 -7.25
N ASN A 382 9.93 13.68 -8.24
CA ASN A 382 8.85 14.53 -8.69
C ASN A 382 7.51 14.01 -8.13
N PHE A 383 6.65 14.92 -7.67
CA PHE A 383 5.35 14.58 -7.08
C PHE A 383 4.24 15.37 -7.76
N GLU A 384 3.14 14.71 -8.11
CA GLU A 384 2.02 15.32 -8.82
C GLU A 384 0.72 15.15 -8.04
N ILE A 385 -0.10 16.20 -7.99
CA ILE A 385 -1.49 16.09 -7.54
C ILE A 385 -2.24 15.41 -8.67
N VAL A 386 -2.59 14.18 -8.39
CA VAL A 386 -3.15 13.28 -9.38
C VAL A 386 -4.69 13.30 -9.28
N ASN A 387 -5.28 13.45 -8.09
CA ASN A 387 -6.74 13.63 -7.94
C ASN A 387 -7.08 14.68 -6.90
N VAL A 388 -8.20 15.37 -7.10
CA VAL A 388 -8.78 16.36 -6.20
C VAL A 388 -10.26 16.03 -5.99
N ARG A 389 -10.63 15.59 -4.79
CA ARG A 389 -12.03 15.29 -4.44
C ARG A 389 -12.89 16.57 -4.61
N PRO A 390 -14.02 16.53 -5.34
CA PRO A 390 -14.93 17.67 -5.47
C PRO A 390 -15.38 18.19 -4.10
N GLY A 391 -15.52 19.51 -3.96
CA GLY A 391 -15.90 20.16 -2.69
C GLY A 391 -14.88 20.03 -1.54
N SER A 392 -13.70 19.48 -1.77
CA SER A 392 -12.65 19.40 -0.75
C SER A 392 -11.99 20.75 -0.45
N PRO A 393 -11.28 20.91 0.69
CA PRO A 393 -10.50 22.12 0.96
C PRO A 393 -9.49 22.46 -0.14
N ALA A 394 -8.89 21.46 -0.78
CA ALA A 394 -7.98 21.65 -1.91
C ALA A 394 -8.69 22.09 -3.19
N ALA A 395 -9.87 21.52 -3.50
CA ALA A 395 -10.69 21.95 -4.63
C ALA A 395 -11.10 23.42 -4.49
N HIS A 396 -11.57 23.82 -3.30
CA HIS A 396 -11.91 25.21 -2.99
C HIS A 396 -10.71 26.17 -3.05
N ALA A 397 -9.50 25.68 -2.78
CA ALA A 397 -8.28 26.47 -2.96
C ALA A 397 -7.90 26.67 -4.44
N GLY A 398 -8.45 25.89 -5.37
CA GLY A 398 -8.12 25.94 -6.80
C GLY A 398 -6.99 25.00 -7.25
N LEU A 399 -6.65 24.00 -6.42
CA LEU A 399 -5.77 22.89 -6.83
C LEU A 399 -6.50 21.96 -7.80
N LYS A 400 -5.75 21.39 -8.74
CA LYS A 400 -6.25 20.56 -9.84
C LYS A 400 -5.37 19.33 -10.03
N ARG A 401 -5.94 18.31 -10.70
CA ARG A 401 -5.18 17.20 -11.28
C ARG A 401 -4.16 17.76 -12.29
N GLY A 402 -2.94 17.24 -12.25
CA GLY A 402 -1.81 17.71 -13.05
C GLY A 402 -0.96 18.81 -12.38
N ASP A 403 -1.33 19.27 -11.18
CA ASP A 403 -0.51 20.23 -10.42
C ASP A 403 0.74 19.53 -9.85
N ARG A 404 1.93 19.90 -10.33
CA ARG A 404 3.19 19.33 -9.84
C ARG A 404 3.62 20.03 -8.57
N ILE A 405 3.91 19.29 -7.51
CA ILE A 405 4.26 19.86 -6.21
C ILE A 405 5.72 20.32 -6.22
N LEU A 406 5.94 21.59 -5.86
CA LEU A 406 7.27 22.18 -5.72
C LEU A 406 7.69 22.24 -4.25
N SER A 407 6.79 22.63 -3.35
CA SER A 407 7.04 22.63 -1.90
C SER A 407 5.75 22.53 -1.08
N ILE A 408 5.85 21.99 0.13
CA ILE A 408 4.76 21.95 1.11
C ILE A 408 5.27 22.54 2.42
N ASN A 409 4.49 23.47 2.98
CA ASN A 409 4.77 24.18 4.23
C ASN A 409 6.13 24.91 4.32
N GLY A 410 6.83 25.09 3.19
CA GLY A 410 8.13 25.76 3.07
C GLY A 410 9.31 24.83 2.80
N LYS A 411 9.14 23.52 2.98
CA LYS A 411 10.11 22.47 2.63
C LYS A 411 9.87 22.00 1.20
N ASN A 412 10.92 21.80 0.39
CA ASN A 412 10.75 21.40 -1.00
C ASN A 412 10.18 19.99 -1.12
N ALA A 413 9.45 19.72 -2.21
CA ALA A 413 8.75 18.45 -2.40
C ALA A 413 9.71 17.26 -2.41
N TYR A 414 10.86 17.39 -3.08
CA TYR A 414 11.89 16.34 -3.18
C TYR A 414 12.54 15.97 -1.84
N GLU A 415 12.51 16.87 -0.85
CA GLU A 415 13.03 16.58 0.49
C GLU A 415 12.08 15.69 1.32
N TYR A 416 10.90 15.35 0.79
CA TYR A 416 9.94 14.45 1.43
C TYR A 416 9.90 13.08 0.76
N GLN A 417 9.67 12.05 1.57
CA GLN A 417 9.14 10.78 1.06
C GLN A 417 7.63 10.92 0.80
N LEU A 418 7.09 10.17 -0.17
CA LEU A 418 5.66 10.25 -0.53
C LEU A 418 4.73 9.97 0.66
N GLU A 419 5.10 9.05 1.55
CA GLU A 419 4.35 8.77 2.77
C GLU A 419 4.32 9.99 3.73
N GLU A 420 5.39 10.79 3.80
CA GLU A 420 5.38 12.02 4.60
C GLU A 420 4.40 13.05 4.03
N ILE A 421 4.38 13.22 2.70
CA ILE A 421 3.42 14.08 2.00
C ILE A 421 1.98 13.63 2.31
N ASN A 422 1.68 12.34 2.18
CA ASN A 422 0.37 11.78 2.51
C ASN A 422 0.01 12.00 3.99
N ASN A 423 0.96 11.83 4.92
CA ASN A 423 0.75 12.09 6.35
C ASN A 423 0.45 13.56 6.69
N LEU A 424 0.88 14.53 5.86
CA LEU A 424 0.47 15.93 6.01
C LEU A 424 -1.03 16.13 5.73
N PHE A 425 -1.62 15.39 4.79
CA PHE A 425 -3.03 15.50 4.39
C PHE A 425 -4.00 14.71 5.26
N PHE A 426 -3.49 13.71 5.98
CA PHE A 426 -4.25 12.89 6.94
C PHE A 426 -4.17 13.43 8.38
N ASN A 427 -3.60 14.63 8.56
CA ASN A 427 -3.42 15.24 9.88
C ASN A 427 -4.74 15.66 10.55
N LYS A 428 -4.67 16.28 11.72
CA LYS A 428 -5.85 16.81 12.41
C LYS A 428 -6.45 18.02 11.66
N GLU A 429 -7.76 18.18 11.79
CA GLU A 429 -8.51 19.35 11.37
C GLU A 429 -7.91 20.67 11.90
N GLY A 430 -8.09 21.75 11.15
CA GLY A 430 -7.57 23.09 11.49
C GLY A 430 -6.07 23.27 11.20
N LYS A 431 -5.34 22.22 10.81
CA LYS A 431 -3.97 22.35 10.28
C LYS A 431 -4.01 23.12 8.96
N ARG A 432 -3.24 24.21 8.86
CA ARG A 432 -3.02 24.93 7.60
C ARG A 432 -1.98 24.19 6.75
N ILE A 433 -2.30 23.97 5.49
CA ILE A 433 -1.36 23.54 4.45
C ILE A 433 -1.07 24.75 3.57
N ARG A 434 0.21 25.03 3.35
CA ARG A 434 0.70 25.93 2.29
C ARG A 434 1.37 25.06 1.24
N ILE A 435 1.02 25.22 -0.02
CA ILE A 435 1.57 24.41 -1.11
C ILE A 435 1.94 25.33 -2.28
N VAL A 436 3.10 25.07 -2.86
CA VAL A 436 3.57 25.71 -4.09
C VAL A 436 3.56 24.63 -5.16
N ILE A 437 2.91 24.93 -6.29
CA ILE A 437 2.81 24.01 -7.41
C ILE A 437 3.31 24.65 -8.71
N ASP A 438 3.69 23.81 -9.67
CA ASP A 438 3.85 24.15 -11.07
C ASP A 438 2.62 23.61 -11.82
N ARG A 439 1.96 24.49 -12.57
CA ARG A 439 0.89 24.15 -13.50
C ARG A 439 1.30 24.65 -14.88
N ALA A 440 1.71 23.74 -15.76
CA ALA A 440 2.15 24.03 -17.12
C ALA A 440 3.27 25.11 -17.18
N GLY A 441 4.26 25.03 -16.28
CA GLY A 441 5.36 25.98 -16.17
C GLY A 441 5.06 27.23 -15.33
N VAL A 442 3.80 27.43 -14.92
CA VAL A 442 3.41 28.57 -14.07
C VAL A 442 3.48 28.16 -12.59
N ARG A 443 4.33 28.85 -11.83
CA ARG A 443 4.44 28.68 -10.38
C ARG A 443 3.28 29.36 -9.66
N LEU A 444 2.46 28.57 -8.96
CA LEU A 444 1.27 29.03 -8.24
C LEU A 444 1.37 28.70 -6.75
N ASN A 445 0.86 29.59 -5.91
CA ASN A 445 0.87 29.45 -4.45
C ASN A 445 -0.56 29.27 -3.94
N TYR A 446 -0.81 28.23 -3.16
CA TYR A 446 -2.11 27.94 -2.57
C TYR A 446 -2.01 27.71 -1.06
N SER A 447 -3.07 28.01 -0.31
CA SER A 447 -3.17 27.58 1.09
C SER A 447 -4.60 27.28 1.49
N PHE A 448 -4.78 26.23 2.29
CA PHE A 448 -6.08 25.79 2.81
C PHE A 448 -5.92 25.20 4.21
N PHE A 449 -7.05 24.97 4.88
CA PHE A 449 -7.08 24.28 6.17
C PHE A 449 -7.67 22.89 5.98
N LEU A 450 -7.09 21.87 6.64
CA LEU A 450 -7.69 20.54 6.72
C LEU A 450 -9.04 20.63 7.44
N LYS A 451 -10.08 20.04 6.85
CA LYS A 451 -11.44 19.99 7.40
C LYS A 451 -11.91 18.54 7.48
N LYS A 452 -12.73 18.21 8.49
CA LYS A 452 -13.50 16.97 8.45
C LYS A 452 -14.52 17.00 7.32
N VAL A 453 -14.86 15.82 6.84
CA VAL A 453 -15.98 15.55 5.91
C VAL A 453 -16.97 14.53 6.53
N ILE A 454 -16.55 13.84 7.59
CA ILE A 454 -17.35 12.96 8.45
C ILE A 454 -16.96 13.16 9.92
N GLU A 455 -17.93 13.06 10.82
CA GLU A 455 -17.83 13.49 12.23
C GLU A 455 -17.01 12.57 13.13
#